data_AF-A0A1B6F4M4-F1
#
_entry.id   AF-A0A1B6F4M4-F1
#
_cell.length_a   1.000
_cell.length_b   1.000
_cell.length_c   1.000
_cell.angle_alpha   90.00
_cell.angle_beta   90.00
_cell.angle_gamma   90.00
#
_symmetry.space_group_name_H-M   'P 1'
#
loop_
_entity.id
_entity.type
_entity.pdbx_description
1 polymer ?
#
loop_
_entity_poly.entity_id
_entity_poly.type
_entity_poly.pdbx_seq_one_letter_code
_entity_poly.pdbx_strand_id
1 'polypeptide(L)'
;HLRPASVSLPLYQYLLLDVIILLLSPFLIFFCLAKFIFYKTEMKSLNLVLLCLLLARSAGSARILVMQVSVSKSHSAIMEPLFEELAARGHQLTVYTSSPHKFAIPNMREIDLSHNWRPVVSNLSFDFIKQAMPDLFTAPFSMADFELPMCENVLSSHQIQSLLVSD
;
A
#
# COMPACT_ATOMS: atom_id res chain seq x y z
N HIS A 1 -1.47 -25.67 -9.08
CA HIS A 1 -2.69 -24.86 -9.31
C HIS A 1 -2.73 -23.74 -8.29
N LEU A 2 -2.22 -22.56 -8.64
CA LEU A 2 -2.25 -21.38 -7.77
C LEU A 2 -3.66 -20.78 -7.86
N ARG A 3 -4.54 -21.20 -6.95
CA ARG A 3 -5.81 -20.50 -6.72
C ARG A 3 -5.51 -19.32 -5.80
N PRO A 4 -5.99 -18.11 -6.11
CA PRO A 4 -5.82 -17.00 -5.19
C PRO A 4 -6.49 -17.36 -3.86
N ALA A 5 -5.85 -17.02 -2.74
CA ALA A 5 -6.33 -17.35 -1.40
C ALA A 5 -7.78 -16.89 -1.17
N SER A 6 -8.20 -15.83 -1.88
CA SER A 6 -9.57 -15.32 -1.93
C SER A 6 -10.64 -16.35 -2.31
N VAL A 7 -10.30 -17.39 -3.08
CA VAL A 7 -11.23 -18.48 -3.44
C VAL A 7 -11.59 -19.36 -2.25
N SER A 8 -10.70 -19.43 -1.25
CA SER A 8 -10.90 -20.18 -0.01
C SER A 8 -11.27 -19.30 1.18
N LEU A 9 -11.32 -17.97 1.02
CA LEU A 9 -11.65 -17.07 2.12
C LEU A 9 -13.17 -17.10 2.40
N PRO A 10 -13.57 -17.16 3.68
CA PRO A 10 -14.96 -16.94 4.05
C PRO A 10 -15.39 -15.50 3.70
N LEU A 11 -16.65 -15.34 3.35
CA LEU A 11 -17.21 -14.09 2.80
C LEU A 11 -16.90 -12.84 3.64
N TYR A 12 -16.83 -12.97 4.98
CA TYR A 12 -16.55 -11.83 5.85
C TYR A 12 -15.10 -11.31 5.74
N GLN A 13 -14.11 -12.19 5.49
CA GLN A 13 -12.73 -11.77 5.20
C GLN A 13 -12.60 -11.19 3.80
N TYR A 14 -13.33 -11.76 2.83
CA TYR A 14 -13.39 -11.22 1.48
C TYR A 14 -13.98 -9.80 1.44
N LEU A 15 -15.02 -9.55 2.24
CA LEU A 15 -15.66 -8.25 2.39
C LEU A 15 -14.94 -7.31 3.38
N LEU A 16 -13.80 -7.75 3.96
CA LEU A 16 -13.00 -6.96 4.91
C LEU A 16 -13.83 -6.44 6.10
N LEU A 17 -14.78 -7.24 6.57
CA LEU A 17 -15.72 -6.81 7.63
C LEU A 17 -15.00 -6.44 8.93
N ASP A 18 -13.91 -7.12 9.25
CA ASP A 18 -13.01 -6.82 10.36
C ASP A 18 -12.36 -5.43 10.23
N VAL A 19 -11.91 -5.06 9.03
CA VAL A 19 -11.38 -3.73 8.73
C VAL A 19 -12.49 -2.68 8.80
N ILE A 20 -13.67 -2.95 8.25
CA ILE A 20 -14.83 -2.03 8.33
C ILE A 20 -15.22 -1.81 9.80
N ILE A 21 -15.28 -2.86 10.60
CA ILE A 21 -15.56 -2.77 12.04
C ILE A 21 -14.44 -1.98 12.73
N LEU A 22 -13.17 -2.24 12.44
CA LEU A 22 -12.05 -1.49 13.00
C LEU A 22 -12.16 0.02 12.67
N LEU A 23 -12.53 0.38 11.44
CA LEU A 23 -12.68 1.75 10.99
C LEU A 23 -13.93 2.46 11.57
N LEU A 24 -15.04 1.73 11.75
CA LEU A 24 -16.28 2.28 12.33
C LEU A 24 -16.27 2.28 13.86
N SER A 25 -15.49 1.39 14.49
CA SER A 25 -15.38 1.29 15.95
C SER A 25 -14.97 2.59 16.63
N PRO A 26 -13.97 3.39 16.17
CA PRO A 26 -13.64 4.66 16.80
C PRO A 26 -14.78 5.67 16.70
N PHE A 27 -15.60 5.67 15.64
CA PHE A 27 -16.76 6.56 15.51
C PHE A 27 -17.89 6.17 16.47
N LEU A 28 -18.17 4.87 16.61
CA LEU A 28 -19.16 4.37 17.56
C LEU A 28 -18.71 4.60 19.01
N ILE A 29 -17.43 4.34 19.31
CA ILE A 29 -16.83 4.62 20.61
C ILE A 29 -16.87 6.13 20.87
N PHE A 30 -16.53 6.98 19.90
CA PHE A 30 -16.64 8.43 20.03
C PHE A 30 -18.07 8.88 20.30
N PHE A 31 -19.06 8.32 19.59
CA PHE A 31 -20.48 8.66 19.79
C PHE A 31 -21.00 8.21 21.15
N CYS A 32 -20.62 7.01 21.59
CA CYS A 32 -20.94 6.48 22.92
C CYS A 32 -20.25 7.28 24.03
N LEU A 33 -18.98 7.65 23.86
CA LEU A 33 -18.23 8.50 24.78
C LEU A 33 -18.81 9.91 24.80
N ALA A 34 -19.18 10.49 23.66
CA ALA A 34 -19.83 11.79 23.59
C ALA A 34 -21.18 11.76 24.32
N LYS A 35 -22.01 10.74 24.10
CA LYS A 35 -23.26 10.54 24.86
C LYS A 35 -23.02 10.33 26.33
N PHE A 36 -22.02 9.53 26.71
CA PHE A 36 -21.67 9.29 28.11
C PHE A 36 -21.14 10.54 28.81
N ILE A 37 -20.30 11.32 28.12
CA ILE A 37 -19.80 12.61 28.57
C ILE A 37 -20.97 13.58 28.75
N PHE A 38 -21.84 13.73 27.73
CA PHE A 38 -22.99 14.62 27.76
C PHE A 38 -24.03 14.21 28.83
N TYR A 39 -24.19 12.90 29.05
CA TYR A 39 -25.05 12.33 30.09
C TYR A 39 -24.47 12.51 31.51
N LYS A 40 -23.14 12.63 31.64
CA LYS A 40 -22.43 12.67 32.93
C LYS A 40 -21.85 14.04 33.28
N THR A 41 -21.94 15.05 32.40
CA THR A 41 -21.36 16.37 32.67
C THR A 41 -22.21 17.22 33.61
N GLU A 42 -22.01 17.02 34.92
CA GLU A 42 -21.44 18.09 35.73
C GLU A 42 -19.90 17.99 35.62
N MET A 43 -19.29 18.91 34.86
CA MET A 43 -17.86 19.31 34.91
C MET A 43 -16.81 18.21 35.19
N LYS A 44 -16.67 17.18 34.34
CA LYS A 44 -15.50 16.26 34.31
C LYS A 44 -14.95 15.91 32.91
N SER A 45 -15.47 16.55 31.85
CA SER A 45 -15.15 16.23 30.45
C SER A 45 -13.74 16.64 30.00
N LEU A 46 -13.18 17.70 30.58
CA LEU A 46 -11.90 18.26 30.13
C LEU A 46 -10.71 17.31 30.36
N ASN A 47 -10.67 16.62 31.51
CA ASN A 47 -9.60 15.66 31.82
C ASN A 47 -9.64 14.41 30.94
N LEU A 48 -10.84 13.99 30.52
CA LEU A 48 -11.00 12.85 29.61
C LEU A 48 -10.56 13.22 28.19
N VAL A 49 -10.93 14.42 27.71
CA VAL A 49 -10.47 14.94 26.42
C VAL A 49 -8.94 15.10 26.41
N LEU A 50 -8.36 15.64 27.49
CA LEU A 50 -6.91 15.76 27.63
C LEU A 50 -6.21 14.40 27.65
N LEU A 51 -6.76 13.41 28.36
CA LEU A 51 -6.24 12.04 28.37
C LEU A 51 -6.31 11.39 26.98
N CYS A 52 -7.42 11.56 26.26
CA CYS A 52 -7.56 11.09 24.88
C CYS A 52 -6.56 11.75 23.92
N LEU A 53 -6.28 13.06 24.07
CA LEU A 53 -5.27 13.76 23.27
C LEU A 53 -3.85 13.30 23.57
N LEU A 54 -3.54 12.99 24.84
CA LEU A 54 -2.25 12.43 25.25
C LEU A 54 -2.05 11.00 24.73
N LEU A 55 -3.10 10.17 24.75
CA LEU A 55 -3.06 8.83 24.18
C LEU A 55 -2.99 8.86 22.64
N ALA A 56 -3.67 9.80 21.98
CA ALA A 56 -3.58 9.98 20.53
C ALA A 56 -2.17 10.38 20.07
N ARG A 57 -1.41 11.12 20.91
CA ARG A 57 0.01 11.43 20.66
C ARG A 57 0.94 10.21 20.72
N SER A 58 0.49 9.09 21.28
CA SER A 58 1.26 7.85 21.34
C SER A 58 1.03 6.93 20.13
N ALA A 59 0.37 7.42 19.07
CA ALA A 59 0.24 6.69 17.81
C ALA A 59 1.64 6.33 17.29
N GLY A 60 1.99 5.04 17.41
CA GLY A 60 3.34 4.56 17.20
C GLY A 60 3.81 4.63 15.76
N SER A 61 5.13 4.64 15.58
CA SER A 61 5.79 4.39 14.30
C SER A 61 5.42 2.99 13.78
N ALA A 62 4.51 2.93 12.80
CA ALA A 62 4.25 1.69 12.07
C ALA A 62 5.45 1.26 11.21
N ARG A 63 5.66 -0.06 11.08
CA ARG A 63 6.54 -0.65 10.08
C ARG A 63 5.71 -1.03 8.87
N ILE A 64 5.96 -0.40 7.74
CA ILE A 64 5.14 -0.47 6.53
C ILE A 64 5.96 -1.11 5.41
N LEU A 65 5.44 -2.20 4.85
CA LEU A 65 5.98 -2.83 3.66
C LEU A 65 5.22 -2.31 2.43
N VAL A 66 5.95 -1.79 1.46
CA VAL A 66 5.39 -1.28 0.20
C VAL A 66 5.94 -2.11 -0.95
N MET A 67 5.03 -2.63 -1.78
CA MET A 67 5.37 -3.34 -3.01
C MET A 67 4.91 -2.50 -4.21
N GLN A 68 5.84 -1.74 -4.78
CA GLN A 68 5.59 -0.88 -5.94
C GLN A 68 6.49 -1.30 -7.10
N VAL A 69 6.12 -2.38 -7.76
CA VAL A 69 6.97 -3.01 -8.78
C VAL A 69 6.71 -2.48 -10.19
N SER A 70 5.88 -1.44 -10.33
CA SER A 70 5.60 -0.81 -11.62
C SER A 70 6.89 -0.24 -12.24
N VAL A 71 7.11 -0.57 -13.51
CA VAL A 71 8.26 -0.13 -14.31
C VAL A 71 8.15 1.33 -14.75
N SER A 72 6.97 1.92 -14.62
CA SER A 72 6.72 3.29 -15.04
C SER A 72 7.04 4.29 -13.94
N LYS A 73 7.93 5.24 -14.24
CA LYS A 73 8.26 6.33 -13.31
C LYS A 73 7.04 7.20 -13.03
N SER A 74 6.08 7.34 -13.94
CA SER A 74 4.86 8.12 -13.70
C SER A 74 3.98 7.49 -12.63
N HIS A 75 3.87 6.15 -12.61
CA HIS A 75 3.14 5.43 -11.57
C HIS A 75 3.84 5.55 -10.21
N SER A 76 5.16 5.61 -10.23
CA SER A 76 5.95 5.77 -9.00
C SER A 76 5.84 7.18 -8.42
N ALA A 77 5.93 8.21 -9.27
CA ALA A 77 5.89 9.61 -8.87
C ALA A 77 4.58 10.03 -8.18
N ILE A 78 3.47 9.35 -8.46
CA ILE A 78 2.18 9.64 -7.82
C ILE A 78 2.17 9.20 -6.35
N MET A 79 2.83 8.08 -6.03
CA MET A 79 2.84 7.48 -4.70
C MET A 79 4.03 7.93 -3.85
N GLU A 80 5.12 8.38 -4.47
CA GLU A 80 6.33 8.88 -3.81
C GLU A 80 6.03 9.88 -2.67
N PRO A 81 5.22 10.95 -2.85
CA PRO A 81 4.94 11.91 -1.78
C PRO A 81 4.29 11.28 -0.55
N LEU A 82 3.46 10.24 -0.73
CA LEU A 82 2.85 9.54 0.39
C LEU A 82 3.90 8.79 1.22
N PHE A 83 4.86 8.13 0.57
CA PHE A 83 5.90 7.38 1.26
C PHE A 83 6.87 8.30 1.98
N GLU A 84 7.26 9.40 1.34
CA GLU A 84 8.09 10.45 1.94
C GLU A 84 7.44 11.02 3.20
N GLU A 85 6.16 11.35 3.12
CA GLU A 85 5.39 11.89 4.25
C GLU A 85 5.21 10.89 5.40
N LEU A 86 5.01 9.60 5.09
CA LEU A 86 4.97 8.56 6.11
C LEU A 86 6.34 8.42 6.80
N ALA A 87 7.42 8.38 6.04
CA ALA A 87 8.78 8.30 6.58
C ALA A 87 9.14 9.52 7.44
N ALA A 88 8.75 10.72 7.00
CA ALA A 88 8.96 11.98 7.71
C ALA A 88 8.16 12.05 9.03
N ARG A 89 6.97 11.44 9.09
CA ARG A 89 6.18 11.31 10.33
C ARG A 89 6.72 10.24 11.29
N GLY A 90 7.81 9.57 10.92
CA GLY A 90 8.51 8.61 11.78
C GLY A 90 8.14 7.16 11.52
N HIS A 91 7.32 6.84 10.52
CA HIS A 91 7.06 5.46 10.12
C HIS A 91 8.29 4.84 9.46
N GLN A 92 8.50 3.54 9.65
CA GLN A 92 9.58 2.79 9.01
C GLN A 92 9.07 2.09 7.76
N LEU A 93 9.52 2.51 6.58
CA LEU A 93 9.11 1.94 5.32
C LEU A 93 10.17 1.00 4.76
N THR A 94 9.74 -0.15 4.24
CA THR A 94 10.55 -0.97 3.32
C THR A 94 9.84 -1.01 1.99
N VAL A 95 10.42 -0.39 0.97
CA VAL A 95 9.81 -0.18 -0.34
C VAL A 95 10.54 -1.02 -1.38
N TYR A 96 9.85 -1.98 -1.98
CA TYR A 96 10.31 -2.65 -3.19
C TYR A 96 9.89 -1.82 -4.39
N THR A 97 10.86 -1.26 -5.12
CA THR A 97 10.59 -0.31 -6.21
C THR A 97 11.48 -0.51 -7.41
N SER A 98 10.94 -0.26 -8.60
CA SER A 98 11.69 -0.20 -9.87
C SER A 98 12.21 1.20 -10.17
N SER A 99 11.93 2.18 -9.32
CA SER A 99 12.30 3.59 -9.49
C SER A 99 12.75 4.19 -8.14
N PRO A 100 13.90 3.75 -7.59
CA PRO A 100 14.37 4.22 -6.28
C PRO A 100 14.72 5.71 -6.30
N HIS A 101 14.72 6.32 -5.12
CA HIS A 101 15.13 7.72 -4.96
C HIS A 101 16.63 7.85 -5.22
N LYS A 102 17.05 9.02 -5.72
CA LYS A 102 18.48 9.31 -5.94
C LYS A 102 19.26 9.43 -4.64
N PHE A 103 18.58 9.83 -3.57
CA PHE A 103 19.16 10.04 -2.25
C PHE A 103 18.38 9.23 -1.22
N ALA A 104 19.09 8.69 -0.24
CA ALA A 104 18.48 7.93 0.84
C ALA A 104 17.57 8.82 1.70
N ILE A 105 16.36 8.33 1.99
CA ILE A 105 15.39 9.01 2.85
C ILE A 105 15.43 8.38 4.25
N PRO A 106 15.55 9.17 5.33
CA PRO A 106 15.47 8.64 6.69
C PRO A 106 14.20 7.83 6.92
N ASN A 107 14.30 6.74 7.68
CA ASN A 107 13.20 5.80 7.94
C ASN A 107 12.60 5.10 6.70
N MET A 108 13.25 5.19 5.54
CA MET A 108 12.83 4.47 4.33
C MET A 108 13.97 3.63 3.77
N ARG A 109 13.74 2.32 3.69
CA ARG A 109 14.64 1.37 3.03
C ARG A 109 14.07 1.02 1.68
N GLU A 110 14.79 1.33 0.61
CA GLU A 110 14.39 0.96 -0.75
C GLU A 110 15.17 -0.26 -1.24
N ILE A 111 14.48 -1.17 -1.92
CA ILE A 111 15.04 -2.36 -2.57
C ILE A 111 14.80 -2.21 -4.06
N ASP A 112 15.88 -2.03 -4.81
CA ASP A 112 15.85 -1.72 -6.24
C ASP A 112 15.63 -2.97 -7.10
N LEU A 113 14.50 -2.98 -7.82
CA LEU A 113 14.10 -4.01 -8.78
C LEU A 113 14.22 -3.54 -10.24
N SER A 114 14.75 -2.34 -10.50
CA SER A 114 14.85 -1.74 -11.83
C SER A 114 15.61 -2.61 -12.84
N HIS A 115 16.55 -3.42 -12.37
CA HIS A 115 17.35 -4.33 -13.19
C HIS A 115 16.51 -5.40 -13.90
N ASN A 116 15.35 -5.78 -13.36
CA ASN A 116 14.45 -6.78 -13.96
C ASN A 116 13.73 -6.24 -15.21
N TRP A 117 13.80 -4.93 -15.47
CA TRP A 117 12.88 -4.25 -16.37
C TRP A 117 13.52 -3.43 -17.50
N ARG A 118 14.83 -3.21 -17.43
CA ARG A 118 15.55 -2.34 -18.37
C ARG A 118 15.23 -2.62 -19.86
N PRO A 119 15.14 -3.87 -20.34
CA PRO A 119 14.87 -4.14 -21.75
C PRO A 119 13.49 -3.67 -22.22
N VAL A 120 12.50 -3.68 -21.33
CA VAL A 120 11.11 -3.41 -21.69
C VAL A 120 10.84 -1.91 -21.78
N VAL A 121 11.32 -1.15 -20.80
CA VAL A 121 11.10 0.31 -20.76
C VAL A 121 11.84 1.02 -21.90
N SER A 122 13.02 0.51 -22.30
CA SER A 122 13.81 1.07 -23.39
C SER A 122 13.23 0.80 -24.79
N ASN A 123 12.28 -0.13 -24.93
CA ASN A 123 11.74 -0.56 -26.23
C ASN A 123 10.28 -0.16 -26.46
N LEU A 124 9.68 0.60 -25.53
CA LEU A 124 8.33 1.14 -25.65
C LEU A 124 8.30 2.30 -26.67
N SER A 125 7.79 2.01 -27.87
CA SER A 125 7.59 3.00 -28.95
C SER A 125 6.11 3.25 -29.20
N PHE A 126 5.77 4.38 -29.84
CA PHE A 126 4.39 4.66 -30.25
C PHE A 126 3.84 3.62 -31.22
N ASP A 127 4.70 3.06 -32.08
CA ASP A 127 4.30 2.01 -33.03
C ASP A 127 4.02 0.69 -32.30
N PHE A 128 4.84 0.35 -31.28
CA PHE A 128 4.58 -0.79 -30.41
C PHE A 128 3.23 -0.63 -29.68
N ILE A 129 2.94 0.56 -29.15
CA ILE A 129 1.66 0.86 -28.47
C ILE A 129 0.49 0.69 -29.43
N LYS A 130 0.56 1.22 -30.66
CA LYS A 130 -0.50 1.06 -31.67
C LYS A 130 -0.71 -0.39 -32.08
N GLN A 131 0.37 -1.16 -32.15
CA GLN A 131 0.29 -2.58 -32.52
C GLN A 131 -0.23 -3.44 -31.36
N ALA A 132 0.20 -3.15 -30.14
CA ALA A 132 -0.21 -3.87 -28.94
C ALA A 132 -1.61 -3.48 -28.47
N MET A 133 -2.09 -2.26 -28.76
CA MET A 133 -3.41 -1.78 -28.37
C MET A 133 -4.15 -1.22 -29.59
N PRO A 134 -4.58 -2.08 -30.53
CA PRO A 134 -5.21 -1.65 -31.77
C PRO A 134 -6.60 -1.04 -31.56
N ASP A 135 -7.29 -1.43 -30.49
CA ASP A 135 -8.61 -0.91 -30.14
C ASP A 135 -8.87 -0.93 -28.61
N LEU A 136 -9.93 -0.23 -28.20
CA LEU A 136 -10.30 -0.07 -26.78
C LEU A 136 -10.74 -1.37 -26.10
N PHE A 137 -11.23 -2.36 -26.84
CA PHE A 137 -11.70 -3.62 -26.28
C PHE A 137 -10.55 -4.63 -26.12
N THR A 138 -9.53 -4.56 -26.96
CA THR A 138 -8.33 -5.41 -26.88
C THR A 138 -7.24 -4.84 -25.97
N ALA A 139 -7.23 -3.53 -25.72
CA ALA A 139 -6.22 -2.89 -24.88
C ALA A 139 -6.12 -3.48 -23.46
N PRO A 140 -7.21 -3.74 -22.71
CA PRO A 140 -7.11 -4.32 -21.37
C PRO A 140 -6.48 -5.71 -21.37
N PHE A 141 -6.80 -6.54 -22.36
CA PHE A 141 -6.21 -7.88 -22.49
C PHE A 141 -4.73 -7.80 -22.85
N SER A 142 -4.37 -6.88 -23.74
CA SER A 142 -2.98 -6.68 -24.16
C SER A 142 -2.12 -6.11 -23.03
N MET A 143 -2.69 -5.26 -22.18
CA MET A 143 -2.05 -4.83 -20.93
C MET A 143 -1.88 -6.00 -19.96
N ALA A 144 -2.89 -6.85 -19.80
CA ALA A 144 -2.78 -8.04 -18.95
C ALA A 144 -1.70 -9.02 -19.47
N ASP A 145 -1.63 -9.26 -20.77
CA ASP A 145 -0.62 -10.11 -21.41
C ASP A 145 0.79 -9.54 -21.25
N PHE A 146 0.91 -8.22 -21.10
CA PHE A 146 2.17 -7.56 -20.79
C PHE A 146 2.50 -7.62 -19.29
N GLU A 147 1.53 -7.40 -18.41
CA GLU A 147 1.71 -7.30 -16.95
C GLU A 147 1.81 -8.66 -16.25
N LEU A 148 1.17 -9.72 -16.75
CA LEU A 148 1.21 -11.04 -16.10
C LEU A 148 2.61 -11.68 -16.12
N PRO A 149 3.33 -11.74 -17.25
CA PRO A 149 4.71 -12.23 -17.27
C PRO A 149 5.64 -11.38 -16.41
N MET A 150 5.34 -10.08 -16.30
CA MET A 150 6.05 -9.20 -15.39
C MET A 150 5.87 -9.64 -13.93
N CYS A 151 4.62 -9.82 -13.50
CA CYS A 151 4.33 -10.33 -12.17
C CYS A 151 5.05 -11.66 -11.91
N GLU A 152 5.08 -12.59 -12.86
CA GLU A 152 5.80 -13.85 -12.72
C GLU A 152 7.31 -13.67 -12.54
N ASN A 153 7.95 -12.79 -13.31
CA ASN A 153 9.39 -12.52 -13.20
C ASN A 153 9.77 -11.88 -11.85
N VAL A 154 8.95 -10.97 -11.34
CA VAL A 154 9.20 -10.35 -10.02
C VAL A 154 8.94 -11.35 -8.90
N LEU A 155 7.80 -12.05 -8.94
CA LEU A 155 7.45 -13.01 -7.91
C LEU A 155 8.45 -14.16 -7.84
N SER A 156 9.04 -14.57 -8.97
CA SER A 156 10.07 -15.61 -9.01
C SER A 156 11.46 -15.14 -8.55
N SER A 157 11.70 -13.84 -8.41
CA SER A 157 12.99 -13.33 -7.95
C SER A 157 13.32 -13.77 -6.53
N HIS A 158 14.59 -14.09 -6.26
CA HIS A 158 15.04 -14.53 -4.93
C HIS A 158 14.73 -13.48 -3.84
N GLN A 159 14.83 -12.19 -4.18
CA GLN A 159 14.54 -11.09 -3.26
C GLN A 159 13.08 -11.12 -2.78
N ILE A 160 12.13 -11.33 -3.69
CA ILE A 160 10.70 -11.42 -3.35
C ILE A 160 10.37 -12.76 -2.71
N GLN A 161 10.94 -13.87 -3.18
CA GLN A 161 10.75 -15.18 -2.55
C GLN A 161 11.23 -15.19 -1.09
N SER A 162 12.36 -14.54 -0.79
CA SER A 162 12.86 -14.43 0.58
C SER A 162 11.93 -13.64 1.52
N LEU A 163 11.14 -12.71 0.96
CA LEU A 163 10.10 -11.97 1.68
C LEU A 163 8.82 -12.80 1.86
N LEU A 164 8.42 -13.59 0.87
CA LEU A 164 7.21 -14.42 0.96
C LEU A 164 7.35 -15.56 1.97
N VAL A 165 8.59 -15.99 2.23
CA VAL A 165 8.93 -17.06 3.18
C VAL A 165 9.43 -16.50 4.52
N SER A 166 9.59 -15.18 4.64
CA SER A 166 9.93 -14.57 5.94
C SER A 166 8.69 -14.51 6.83
N ASP A 167 8.79 -15.08 8.04
CA ASP A 167 7.75 -15.09 9.08
C ASP A 167 7.21 -13.69 9.45
#